data_AF-A0A1S2SY93-F1
#
_entry.id   AF-A0A1S2SY93-F1
#
_cell.length_a   1.000
_cell.length_b   1.000
_cell.length_c   1.000
_cell.angle_alpha   90.00
_cell.angle_beta   90.00
_cell.angle_gamma   90.00
#
_symmetry.space_group_name_H-M   'P 1'
#
loop_
_entity.id
_entity.type
_entity.pdbx_description
1 polymer ?
#
loop_
_entity_poly.entity_id
_entity_poly.type
_entity_poly.pdbx_seq_one_letter_code
_entity_poly.pdbx_strand_id
1 'polypeptide(L)'
;MKNQAQSEQSFRSLLQNVVVVISVLVLSGVALWIWFAPGDDSGWQETKRDMELRRFNDSLLLARAEWMREGKPKQVSLNISGSEQSIQMNSKGWPAVEQGCVELWQRLADAPSQLTGSVEGQTCSFRIEQKLWQEYNAETGQIRAKNAKFDL
;
A
#
# COMPACT_ATOMS: atom_id res chain seq x y z
N MET A 1 -56.17 -48.28 6.73
CA MET A 1 -55.73 -47.18 5.84
C MET A 1 -55.47 -45.83 6.56
N LYS A 2 -55.36 -45.79 7.90
CA LYS A 2 -55.12 -44.54 8.67
C LYS A 2 -53.64 -44.25 8.97
N ASN A 3 -52.75 -45.23 8.77
CA ASN A 3 -51.33 -45.13 9.16
C ASN A 3 -50.41 -44.54 8.08
N GLN A 4 -50.86 -44.40 6.83
CA GLN A 4 -50.03 -43.86 5.73
C GLN A 4 -50.04 -42.33 5.65
N ALA A 5 -51.12 -41.65 6.07
CA ALA A 5 -51.20 -40.20 6.04
C ALA A 5 -50.38 -39.52 7.15
N GLN A 6 -50.23 -40.20 8.30
CA GLN A 6 -49.46 -39.68 9.43
C GLN A 6 -47.94 -39.80 9.22
N SER A 7 -47.48 -40.79 8.45
CA SER A 7 -46.07 -40.94 8.09
C SER A 7 -45.59 -39.88 7.09
N GLU A 8 -46.45 -39.42 6.17
CA GLU A 8 -46.05 -38.37 5.20
C GLU A 8 -45.89 -36.99 5.83
N GLN A 9 -46.75 -36.64 6.80
CA GLN A 9 -46.64 -35.37 7.51
C GLN A 9 -45.41 -35.33 8.44
N SER A 10 -45.09 -36.44 9.11
CA SER A 10 -43.87 -36.53 9.93
C SER A 10 -42.60 -36.62 9.07
N PHE A 11 -42.64 -37.25 7.89
CA PHE A 11 -41.51 -37.24 6.96
C PHE A 11 -41.23 -35.85 6.41
N ARG A 12 -42.27 -35.08 6.07
CA ARG A 12 -42.13 -33.71 5.57
C ARG A 12 -41.56 -32.77 6.63
N SER A 13 -42.00 -32.87 7.89
CA SER A 13 -41.45 -32.04 8.97
C SER A 13 -40.02 -32.43 9.35
N LEU A 14 -39.67 -33.72 9.29
CA LEU A 14 -38.29 -34.18 9.49
C LEU A 14 -37.36 -33.73 8.36
N LEU A 15 -37.78 -33.86 7.10
CA LEU A 15 -37.03 -33.36 5.95
C LEU A 15 -36.85 -31.84 6.01
N GLN A 16 -37.90 -31.10 6.39
CA GLN A 16 -37.83 -29.65 6.55
C GLN A 16 -36.85 -29.26 7.66
N ASN A 17 -36.88 -29.93 8.81
CA ASN A 17 -35.92 -29.68 9.89
C ASN A 17 -34.48 -30.01 9.47
N VAL A 18 -34.27 -31.10 8.73
CA VAL A 18 -32.94 -31.46 8.21
C VAL A 18 -32.42 -30.40 7.26
N VAL A 19 -33.25 -29.89 6.34
CA VAL A 19 -32.88 -28.81 5.42
C VAL A 19 -32.52 -27.54 6.18
N VAL A 20 -33.30 -27.15 7.19
CA VAL A 20 -33.01 -25.97 8.02
C VAL A 20 -31.68 -26.15 8.75
N VAL A 21 -31.45 -27.29 9.40
CA VAL A 21 -30.19 -27.56 10.11
C VAL A 21 -28.99 -27.52 9.17
N ILE A 22 -29.09 -28.13 7.98
CA ILE A 22 -28.02 -28.08 6.97
C ILE A 22 -27.78 -26.64 6.51
N SER A 23 -28.84 -25.87 6.24
CA SER A 23 -28.69 -24.47 5.83
C SER A 23 -27.98 -23.63 6.89
N VAL A 24 -28.31 -23.81 8.17
CA VAL A 24 -27.66 -23.13 9.28
C VAL A 24 -26.20 -23.56 9.42
N LEU A 25 -25.89 -24.86 9.26
CA LEU A 25 -24.52 -25.36 9.31
C LEU A 25 -23.67 -24.81 8.16
N VAL A 26 -24.22 -24.76 6.94
CA VAL A 26 -23.53 -24.20 5.76
C VAL A 26 -23.27 -22.71 5.97
N LEU A 27 -24.28 -21.95 6.39
CA LEU A 27 -24.13 -20.51 6.66
C LEU A 27 -23.13 -20.25 7.79
N SER A 28 -23.16 -21.06 8.85
CA SER A 28 -22.21 -20.93 9.97
C SER A 28 -20.79 -21.29 9.52
N GLY A 29 -20.63 -22.32 8.68
CA GLY A 29 -19.35 -22.69 8.09
C GLY A 29 -18.79 -21.58 7.20
N VAL A 30 -19.62 -20.95 6.36
CA VAL A 30 -19.23 -19.81 5.52
C VAL A 30 -18.87 -18.59 6.37
N ALA A 31 -19.63 -18.28 7.42
CA ALA A 31 -19.34 -17.17 8.31
C ALA A 31 -17.99 -17.37 9.06
N LEU A 32 -17.74 -18.59 9.55
CA LEU A 32 -16.45 -18.94 10.14
C LEU A 32 -15.32 -18.89 9.11
N TRP A 33 -15.57 -19.34 7.88
CA TRP A 33 -14.59 -19.28 6.81
C TRP A 33 -14.26 -17.84 6.41
N ILE A 34 -15.23 -16.91 6.41
CA ILE A 34 -14.97 -15.48 6.18
C ILE A 34 -14.22 -14.85 7.35
N TRP A 35 -14.53 -15.25 8.59
CA TRP A 35 -13.87 -14.72 9.79
C TRP A 35 -12.43 -15.22 9.96
N PHE A 36 -12.16 -16.46 9.58
CA PHE A 36 -10.83 -17.09 9.63
C PHE A 36 -10.09 -17.08 8.30
N ALA A 37 -10.75 -16.68 7.20
CA ALA A 37 -10.04 -16.31 6.00
C ALA A 37 -9.08 -15.19 6.39
N PRO A 38 -7.79 -15.28 6.01
CA PRO A 38 -6.89 -14.14 6.09
C PRO A 38 -7.45 -13.09 5.13
N GLY A 39 -8.38 -12.28 5.63
CA GLY A 39 -8.92 -11.12 4.97
C GLY A 39 -7.75 -10.19 4.74
N ASP A 40 -7.30 -10.19 3.49
CA ASP A 40 -6.33 -9.33 2.86
C ASP A 40 -5.80 -8.23 3.82
N ASP A 41 -4.55 -8.38 4.28
CA ASP A 41 -3.74 -7.39 5.03
C ASP A 41 -3.68 -6.01 4.32
N SER A 42 -4.27 -5.91 3.13
CA SER A 42 -4.57 -4.74 2.30
C SER A 42 -4.69 -3.43 3.07
N GLY A 43 -5.63 -3.27 4.00
CA GLY A 43 -5.88 -1.98 4.67
C GLY A 43 -4.74 -1.49 5.57
N TRP A 44 -4.06 -2.40 6.29
CA TRP A 44 -2.91 -2.04 7.13
C TRP A 44 -1.68 -1.75 6.27
N GLN A 45 -1.47 -2.53 5.21
CA GLN A 45 -0.39 -2.29 4.27
C GLN A 45 -0.59 -0.98 3.49
N GLU A 46 -1.81 -0.65 3.10
CA GLU A 46 -2.16 0.63 2.46
C GLU A 46 -1.88 1.80 3.40
N THR A 47 -2.32 1.72 4.66
CA THR A 47 -2.06 2.78 5.65
C THR A 47 -0.57 2.98 5.89
N LYS A 48 0.20 1.89 6.02
CA LYS A 48 1.66 1.95 6.18
C LYS A 48 2.33 2.57 4.96
N ARG A 49 1.92 2.16 3.75
CA ARG A 49 2.41 2.71 2.48
C ARG A 49 2.15 4.22 2.38
N ASP A 50 0.95 4.67 2.74
CA ASP A 50 0.59 6.09 2.73
C ASP A 50 1.41 6.90 3.72
N MET A 51 1.71 6.34 4.90
CA MET A 51 2.57 7.00 5.88
C MET A 51 3.99 7.18 5.35
N GLU A 52 4.58 6.15 4.74
CA GLU A 52 5.93 6.25 4.15
C GLU A 52 5.98 7.22 2.97
N LEU A 53 4.93 7.25 2.15
CA LEU A 53 4.81 8.21 1.05
C LEU A 53 4.80 9.66 1.56
N ARG A 54 4.03 9.92 2.62
CA ARG A 54 3.97 11.25 3.24
C ARG A 54 5.34 11.65 3.78
N ARG A 55 6.02 10.76 4.51
CA ARG A 55 7.37 11.02 5.00
C ARG A 55 8.34 11.33 3.87
N PHE A 56 8.31 10.54 2.80
CA PHE A 56 9.15 10.78 1.62
C PHE A 56 8.89 12.17 1.03
N ASN A 57 7.62 12.54 0.85
CA ASN A 57 7.24 13.86 0.35
C ASN A 57 7.68 15.01 1.27
N ASP A 58 7.48 14.85 2.58
CA ASP A 58 7.87 15.86 3.57
C ASP A 58 9.39 16.06 3.57
N SER A 59 10.16 14.97 3.48
CA SER A 59 11.61 15.02 3.35
C SER A 59 12.08 15.66 2.03
N LEU A 60 11.36 15.47 0.91
CA LEU A 60 11.66 16.18 -0.36
C LEU A 60 11.49 17.70 -0.20
N LEU A 61 10.39 18.11 0.44
CA LEU A 61 10.12 19.53 0.69
C LEU A 61 11.14 20.13 1.65
N LEU A 62 11.54 19.40 2.68
CA LEU A 62 12.59 19.78 3.60
C LEU A 62 13.94 19.93 2.88
N ALA A 63 14.31 18.95 2.04
CA ALA A 63 15.52 19.00 1.22
C ALA A 63 15.57 20.28 0.37
N ARG A 64 14.44 20.62 -0.26
CA ARG A 64 14.32 21.85 -1.05
C ARG A 64 14.41 23.11 -0.18
N ALA A 65 13.77 23.13 0.99
CA ALA A 65 13.83 24.26 1.91
C ALA A 65 15.27 24.53 2.36
N GLU A 66 15.98 23.48 2.75
CA GLU A 66 17.39 23.54 3.16
C GLU A 66 18.30 23.94 1.99
N TRP A 67 18.07 23.40 0.80
CA TRP A 67 18.78 23.84 -0.42
C TRP A 67 18.60 25.34 -0.68
N MET A 68 17.39 25.88 -0.51
CA MET A 68 17.15 27.32 -0.62
C MET A 68 17.84 28.11 0.49
N ARG A 69 17.80 27.61 1.73
CA ARG A 69 18.41 28.24 2.91
C ARG A 69 19.93 28.35 2.78
N GLU A 70 20.58 27.32 2.25
CA GLU A 70 22.04 27.24 2.12
C GLU A 70 22.58 27.88 0.83
N GLY A 71 21.72 28.53 0.04
CA GLY A 71 22.16 29.24 -1.16
C GLY A 71 22.43 28.32 -2.36
N LYS A 72 21.65 27.23 -2.48
CA LYS A 72 21.62 26.29 -3.61
C LYS A 72 22.86 25.41 -3.75
N PRO A 73 23.30 24.71 -2.68
CA PRO A 73 24.44 23.81 -2.76
C PRO A 73 24.14 22.59 -3.64
N LYS A 74 25.18 21.87 -4.06
CA LYS A 74 25.04 20.59 -4.78
C LYS A 74 24.56 19.46 -3.85
N GLN A 75 24.77 19.62 -2.55
CA GLN A 75 24.45 18.64 -1.52
C GLN A 75 23.83 19.36 -0.34
N VAL A 76 22.85 18.73 0.29
CA VAL A 76 22.19 19.21 1.49
C VAL A 76 22.29 18.13 2.55
N SER A 77 22.65 18.50 3.77
CA SER A 77 22.58 17.62 4.93
C SER A 77 21.22 17.76 5.61
N LEU A 78 20.51 16.65 5.79
CA LEU A 78 19.21 16.60 6.45
C LEU A 78 19.27 15.67 7.65
N ASN A 79 18.69 16.07 8.77
CA ASN A 79 18.47 15.16 9.89
C ASN A 79 17.14 14.43 9.68
N ILE A 80 17.22 13.17 9.27
CA ILE A 80 16.07 12.31 9.00
C ILE A 80 16.13 11.13 9.97
N SER A 81 15.05 10.94 10.73
CA SER A 81 14.93 9.87 11.74
C SER A 81 16.08 9.81 12.74
N GLY A 82 16.68 10.96 13.08
CA GLY A 82 17.79 11.07 14.02
C GLY A 82 19.17 10.77 13.43
N SER A 83 19.26 10.58 12.11
CA SER A 83 20.52 10.38 11.37
C SER A 83 20.74 11.51 10.38
N GLU A 84 21.97 11.98 10.26
CA GLU A 84 22.32 12.98 9.25
C GLU A 84 22.54 12.30 7.90
N GLN A 85 21.70 12.65 6.93
CA GLN A 85 21.69 12.11 5.58
C GLN A 85 22.14 13.18 4.59
N SER A 86 23.13 12.87 3.75
CA SER A 86 23.56 13.75 2.67
C SER A 86 22.77 13.45 1.39
N ILE A 87 22.04 14.45 0.91
CA ILE A 87 21.17 14.36 -0.26
C ILE A 87 21.77 15.18 -1.39
N GLN A 88 22.04 14.55 -2.54
CA GLN A 88 22.44 15.29 -3.75
C GLN A 88 21.24 16.02 -4.33
N MET A 89 21.44 17.28 -4.69
CA MET A 89 20.41 18.13 -5.28
C MET A 89 20.76 18.42 -6.74
N ASN A 90 19.76 18.39 -7.60
CA ASN A 90 19.92 18.82 -8.99
C ASN A 90 19.89 20.36 -9.10
N SER A 91 20.13 20.88 -10.30
CA SER A 91 20.12 22.32 -10.58
C SER A 91 18.76 23.00 -10.40
N LYS A 92 17.68 22.23 -10.28
CA LYS A 92 16.31 22.71 -10.02
C LYS A 92 15.95 22.74 -8.53
N GLY A 93 16.87 22.31 -7.66
CA GLY A 93 16.68 22.31 -6.22
C GLY A 93 15.80 21.17 -5.73
N TRP A 94 15.92 20.01 -6.37
CA TRP A 94 15.25 18.77 -5.97
C TRP A 94 16.25 17.63 -5.83
N PRO A 95 15.98 16.63 -4.98
CA PRO A 95 16.85 15.47 -4.86
C PRO A 95 17.06 14.76 -6.20
N ALA A 96 18.32 14.51 -6.50
CA ALA A 96 18.79 13.98 -7.76
C ALA A 96 18.58 12.46 -7.84
N VAL A 97 18.29 11.92 -9.03
CA VAL A 97 17.93 10.50 -9.23
C VAL A 97 19.10 9.63 -9.66
N GLU A 98 20.24 10.25 -9.97
CA GLU A 98 21.44 9.62 -10.52
C GLU A 98 22.10 8.63 -9.55
N GLN A 99 21.84 8.77 -8.25
CA GLN A 99 22.30 7.82 -7.22
C GLN A 99 21.41 6.58 -7.12
N GLY A 100 20.28 6.54 -7.83
CA GLY A 100 19.35 5.44 -7.84
C GLY A 100 18.11 5.69 -6.99
N CYS A 101 16.96 5.26 -7.49
CA CYS A 101 15.66 5.54 -6.88
C CYS A 101 15.49 4.92 -5.50
N VAL A 102 15.86 3.65 -5.34
CA VAL A 102 15.67 2.93 -4.08
C VAL A 102 16.53 3.56 -2.98
N GLU A 103 17.79 3.87 -3.29
CA GLU A 103 18.69 4.53 -2.35
C GLU A 103 18.18 5.93 -1.98
N LEU A 104 17.73 6.70 -2.97
CA LEU A 104 17.11 8.00 -2.73
C LEU A 104 15.91 7.88 -1.77
N TRP A 105 15.04 6.89 -1.98
CA TRP A 105 13.91 6.65 -1.07
C TRP A 105 14.38 6.31 0.34
N GLN A 106 15.30 5.36 0.48
CA GLN A 106 15.83 4.92 1.78
C GLN A 106 16.48 6.03 2.59
N ARG A 107 17.08 7.03 1.93
CA ARG A 107 17.65 8.20 2.63
C ARG A 107 16.59 9.19 3.10
N LEU A 108 15.45 9.26 2.40
CA LEU A 108 14.41 10.25 2.65
C LEU A 108 13.25 9.71 3.52
N ALA A 109 13.03 8.40 3.53
CA ALA A 109 11.99 7.72 4.29
C ALA A 109 12.35 6.24 4.51
N ASP A 110 11.59 5.55 5.35
CA ASP A 110 11.74 4.11 5.50
C ASP A 110 11.22 3.43 4.22
N ALA A 111 12.09 2.68 3.54
CA ALA A 111 11.69 1.97 2.33
C ALA A 111 10.97 0.66 2.69
N PRO A 112 9.84 0.34 2.04
CA PRO A 112 9.27 -0.99 2.09
C PRO A 112 10.31 -2.03 1.63
N SER A 113 10.38 -3.19 2.28
CA SER A 113 11.38 -4.23 2.00
C SER A 113 11.32 -4.78 0.56
N GLN A 114 10.16 -4.68 -0.09
CA GLN A 114 9.92 -5.12 -1.46
C GLN A 114 9.99 -3.95 -2.49
N LEU A 115 10.45 -2.78 -2.07
CA LEU A 115 10.56 -1.61 -2.95
C LEU A 115 11.64 -1.84 -3.99
N THR A 116 11.26 -1.73 -5.25
CA THR A 116 12.16 -1.71 -6.40
C THR A 116 12.02 -0.39 -7.13
N GLY A 117 13.09 0.07 -7.77
CA GLY A 117 13.13 1.38 -8.41
C GLY A 117 13.87 1.32 -9.73
N SER A 118 13.37 2.04 -10.73
CA SER A 118 14.05 2.23 -12.01
C SER A 118 14.13 3.71 -12.35
N VAL A 119 15.29 4.17 -12.81
CA VAL A 119 15.51 5.53 -13.30
C VAL A 119 15.23 5.56 -14.80
N GLU A 120 14.39 6.50 -15.24
CA GLU A 120 14.16 6.80 -16.65
C GLU A 120 14.28 8.31 -16.86
N GLY A 121 15.41 8.75 -17.43
CA GLY A 121 15.76 10.17 -17.49
C GLY A 121 15.82 10.80 -16.10
N GLN A 122 14.96 11.78 -15.84
CA GLN A 122 14.82 12.46 -14.54
C GLN A 122 13.66 11.95 -13.70
N THR A 123 13.12 10.78 -14.03
CA THR A 123 11.98 10.18 -13.32
C THR A 123 12.39 8.89 -12.63
N CYS A 124 12.01 8.75 -11.37
CA CYS A 124 12.12 7.53 -10.60
C CYS A 124 10.78 6.81 -10.54
N SER A 125 10.72 5.60 -11.06
CA SER A 125 9.55 4.73 -10.97
C SER A 125 9.73 3.71 -9.85
N PHE A 126 8.87 3.77 -8.84
CA PHE A 126 8.87 2.88 -7.68
C PHE A 126 7.83 1.78 -7.84
N ARG A 127 8.23 0.52 -7.66
CA ARG A 127 7.36 -0.66 -7.73
C ARG A 127 7.43 -1.47 -6.45
N ILE A 128 6.30 -2.03 -6.03
CA ILE A 128 6.20 -3.01 -4.94
C ILE A 128 5.59 -4.26 -5.56
N GLU A 129 6.23 -5.42 -5.36
CA GLU A 129 5.77 -6.70 -5.95
C GLU A 129 5.53 -6.59 -7.47
N GLN A 130 6.44 -5.91 -8.17
CA GLN A 130 6.38 -5.61 -9.62
C GLN A 130 5.22 -4.68 -10.06
N LYS A 131 4.29 -4.32 -9.18
CA LYS A 131 3.24 -3.34 -9.45
C LYS A 131 3.78 -1.93 -9.24
N LEU A 132 3.60 -1.07 -10.24
CA LEU A 132 3.99 0.33 -10.12
C LEU A 132 3.20 1.02 -9.01
N TRP A 133 3.91 1.67 -8.11
CA TRP A 133 3.32 2.30 -6.94
C TRP A 133 3.32 3.82 -7.09
N GLN A 134 4.50 4.41 -7.30
CA GLN A 134 4.70 5.86 -7.37
C GLN A 134 5.72 6.23 -8.44
N GLU A 135 5.60 7.44 -8.99
CA GLU A 135 6.60 8.05 -9.86
C GLU A 135 7.04 9.39 -9.25
N TYR A 136 8.35 9.61 -9.10
CA TYR A 136 8.94 10.88 -8.67
C TYR A 136 9.64 11.53 -9.87
N ASN A 137 9.30 12.78 -10.18
CA ASN A 137 9.98 13.57 -11.20
C ASN A 137 10.92 14.58 -10.53
N ALA A 138 12.22 14.44 -10.76
CA ALA A 138 13.23 15.29 -10.15
C ALA A 138 13.31 16.69 -10.77
N GLU A 139 12.81 16.92 -11.98
CA GLU A 139 12.78 18.27 -12.55
C GLU A 139 11.76 19.16 -11.84
N THR A 140 10.61 18.58 -11.48
CA THR A 140 9.47 19.31 -10.89
C THR A 140 9.31 19.07 -9.39
N GLY A 141 9.94 18.04 -8.84
CA GLY A 141 9.72 17.57 -7.47
C GLY A 141 8.36 16.92 -7.24
N GLN A 142 7.67 16.53 -8.31
CA GLN A 142 6.31 15.99 -8.20
C GLN A 142 6.35 14.48 -7.96
N ILE A 143 5.48 14.00 -7.08
CA ILE A 143 5.17 12.58 -6.92
C ILE A 143 3.78 12.32 -7.51
N ARG A 144 3.66 11.28 -8.34
CA ARG A 144 2.38 10.87 -8.93
C ARG A 144 2.10 9.40 -8.60
N ALA A 145 0.90 9.15 -8.08
CA ALA A 145 0.37 7.80 -7.96
C ALA A 145 -0.19 7.37 -9.33
N LYS A 146 0.35 6.30 -9.92
CA LYS A 146 -0.18 5.79 -11.20
C LYS A 146 -1.34 4.80 -11.02
N ASN A 147 -1.57 4.33 -9.80
CA ASN A 147 -2.58 3.33 -9.47
C ASN A 147 -3.71 3.84 -8.59
N ALA A 148 -4.02 5.14 -8.65
CA ALA A 148 -5.30 5.64 -8.15
C ALA A 148 -6.39 5.37 -9.21
N LYS A 149 -6.73 4.10 -9.45
CA LYS A 149 -8.09 3.78 -9.87
C LYS A 149 -8.96 4.08 -8.66
N PHE A 150 -9.43 5.31 -8.56
CA PHE A 150 -10.64 5.63 -7.85
C PHE A 150 -11.76 4.89 -8.59
N ASP A 151 -12.11 3.69 -8.14
CA ASP A 151 -13.44 3.16 -8.40
C ASP A 151 -14.40 4.00 -7.54
N LEU A 152 -15.12 4.88 -8.23
CA LEU A 152 -16.32 5.57 -7.73
C LEU A 152 -17.50 4.62 -7.69
#